data_AF-A0A0F9I959-F1
#
_entry.id   AF-A0A0F9I959-F1
#
_cell.length_a   1.000
_cell.length_b   1.000
_cell.length_c   1.000
_cell.angle_alpha   90.00
_cell.angle_beta   90.00
_cell.angle_gamma   90.00
#
_symmetry.space_group_name_H-M   'P 1'
#
loop_
_entity.id
_entity.type
_entity.pdbx_description
1 polymer ?
#
loop_
_entity_poly.entity_id
_entity_poly.type
_entity_poly.pdbx_seq_one_letter_code
_entity_poly.pdbx_strand_id
1 'polypeptide(L)'
;LRLIISARSNDAAIYDSVNIRFNGDSGANYDWGAFRSQSLDSYAAWEGADDNEIALPGVPGTSVASGTFGGACIFVHDYADDRRFKIVRLHGAGPHTIDADITRNEIGVGSWLSYGNGINQISITLTSTNTFAIGSHFQIIGVREKVVVTSVEGMAAGTVVVYDEDVELGSFGQIRFKGEGIEALDSGSYAAVRIGDVEDWIEVLGGVGFENSWVNFNSATGTYQTAAYFKDPFEIVHLKGHVKDGNVNAVIYTLPAGYRPAQQMVLVVGDNSGAGLIDVRADGGVRASSTIDNTWVSLDNISFRADQ
;
A
#
# COMPACT_ATOMS: atom_id res chain seq x y z
N LEU A 1 2.73 -18.83 20.56
CA LEU A 1 2.85 -18.16 19.25
C LEU A 1 2.67 -19.18 18.15
N ARG A 2 1.95 -18.85 17.07
CA ARG A 2 1.78 -19.71 15.90
C ARG A 2 2.32 -19.03 14.66
N LEU A 3 3.09 -19.75 13.85
CA LEU A 3 3.56 -19.33 12.54
C LEU A 3 2.95 -20.24 11.48
N ILE A 4 2.51 -19.68 10.36
CA ILE A 4 2.02 -20.44 9.20
C ILE A 4 2.83 -19.98 7.99
N ILE A 5 3.42 -20.94 7.30
CA ILE A 5 4.22 -20.72 6.10
C ILE A 5 3.57 -21.51 4.97
N SER A 6 3.25 -20.81 3.87
CA SER A 6 2.86 -21.40 2.59
C SER A 6 3.69 -20.72 1.52
N ALA A 7 4.81 -21.31 1.16
CA ALA A 7 5.85 -20.64 0.40
C ALA A 7 6.44 -21.52 -0.70
N ARG A 8 7.24 -20.85 -1.53
CA ARG A 8 8.01 -21.41 -2.64
C ARG A 8 9.36 -20.70 -2.70
N SER A 9 10.41 -21.39 -3.11
CA SER A 9 11.73 -20.80 -3.39
C SER A 9 11.91 -20.52 -4.89
N ASN A 10 12.72 -19.52 -5.24
CA ASN A 10 13.20 -19.34 -6.62
C ASN A 10 14.44 -20.20 -6.94
N ASP A 11 14.84 -21.10 -6.04
CA ASP A 11 15.93 -22.05 -6.29
C ASP A 11 15.64 -22.98 -7.49
N ALA A 12 16.67 -23.32 -8.25
CA ALA A 12 16.62 -24.24 -9.40
C ALA A 12 16.65 -25.70 -8.95
N ALA A 13 15.80 -26.05 -7.99
CA ALA A 13 15.71 -27.35 -7.35
C ALA A 13 14.24 -27.83 -7.24
N ILE A 14 14.07 -29.08 -6.83
CA ILE A 14 12.75 -29.66 -6.52
C ILE A 14 12.17 -29.01 -5.27
N TYR A 15 13.00 -28.89 -4.23
CA TYR A 15 12.67 -28.21 -2.99
C TYR A 15 13.92 -27.50 -2.44
N ASP A 16 13.67 -26.53 -1.58
CA ASP A 16 14.65 -25.78 -0.82
C ASP A 16 14.25 -25.84 0.65
N SER A 17 15.22 -26.06 1.53
CA SER A 17 14.96 -26.19 2.96
C SER A 17 14.67 -24.83 3.57
N VAL A 18 13.78 -24.80 4.55
CA VAL A 18 13.47 -23.58 5.31
C VAL A 18 14.05 -23.73 6.70
N ASN A 19 14.67 -22.68 7.22
CA ASN A 19 15.26 -22.65 8.54
C ASN A 19 14.64 -21.57 9.41
N ILE A 20 14.47 -21.86 10.70
CA ILE A 20 14.06 -20.88 11.71
C ILE A 20 15.21 -20.61 12.68
N ARG A 21 15.45 -19.32 12.93
CA ARG A 21 16.27 -18.84 14.06
C ARG A 21 15.50 -17.85 14.92
N PHE A 22 15.73 -17.90 16.21
CA PHE A 22 15.19 -16.97 17.20
C PHE A 22 16.24 -15.97 17.66
N ASN A 23 15.83 -14.72 17.83
CA ASN A 23 16.64 -13.63 18.42
C ASN A 23 18.03 -13.44 17.77
N GLY A 24 18.17 -13.78 16.48
CA GLY A 24 19.45 -13.72 15.76
C GLY A 24 20.51 -14.67 16.32
N ASP A 25 20.12 -15.66 17.11
CA ASP A 25 21.03 -16.62 17.72
C ASP A 25 21.71 -17.47 16.64
N SER A 26 23.04 -17.34 16.57
CA SER A 26 23.91 -18.08 15.67
C SER A 26 24.74 -19.13 16.41
N GLY A 27 24.49 -19.37 17.69
CA GLY A 27 25.15 -20.39 18.49
C GLY A 27 24.51 -21.77 18.32
N ALA A 28 25.23 -22.79 18.77
CA ALA A 28 24.80 -24.18 18.84
C ALA A 28 23.75 -24.40 19.96
N ASN A 29 22.57 -23.81 19.78
CA ASN A 29 21.52 -23.73 20.81
C ASN A 29 20.21 -24.38 20.36
N TYR A 30 20.23 -25.20 19.30
CA TYR A 30 19.03 -25.79 18.73
C TYR A 30 19.15 -27.31 18.67
N ASP A 31 18.13 -27.97 19.22
CA ASP A 31 17.93 -29.41 19.04
C ASP A 31 16.60 -29.62 18.32
N TRP A 32 16.55 -30.50 17.34
CA TRP A 32 15.32 -30.81 16.63
C TRP A 32 15.29 -32.24 16.12
N GLY A 33 14.07 -32.75 15.93
CA GLY A 33 13.81 -34.06 15.37
C GLY A 33 12.53 -34.04 14.56
N ALA A 34 12.56 -34.69 13.40
CA ALA A 34 11.42 -34.77 12.50
C ALA A 34 11.20 -36.20 11.99
N PHE A 35 9.92 -36.56 11.91
CA PHE A 35 9.44 -37.77 11.28
C PHE A 35 8.75 -37.39 9.99
N ARG A 36 9.08 -38.11 8.92
CA ARG A 36 8.54 -37.84 7.60
C ARG A 36 7.97 -39.08 6.96
N SER A 37 6.80 -38.93 6.34
CA SER A 37 6.16 -39.95 5.51
C SER A 37 6.04 -39.45 4.08
N GLN A 38 6.11 -40.38 3.14
CA GLN A 38 5.99 -40.13 1.70
C GLN A 38 4.96 -41.10 1.13
N SER A 39 4.29 -40.74 0.04
CA SER A 39 3.20 -41.54 -0.56
C SER A 39 3.65 -42.89 -1.17
N LEU A 40 4.93 -43.22 -1.12
CA LEU A 40 5.51 -44.49 -1.57
C LEU A 40 6.26 -45.18 -0.41
N ASP A 41 5.54 -45.65 0.61
CA ASP A 41 5.95 -46.56 1.70
C ASP A 41 7.27 -46.27 2.46
N SER A 42 7.93 -45.13 2.24
CA SER A 42 9.20 -44.79 2.87
C SER A 42 8.99 -43.83 4.04
N TYR A 43 9.37 -44.27 5.23
CA TYR A 43 9.50 -43.46 6.42
C TYR A 43 10.97 -43.12 6.67
N ALA A 44 11.23 -41.91 7.16
CA ALA A 44 12.56 -41.56 7.65
C ALA A 44 12.48 -40.61 8.84
N ALA A 45 13.53 -40.63 9.66
CA ALA A 45 13.71 -39.76 10.82
C ALA A 45 14.99 -38.94 10.62
N TRP A 46 14.96 -37.70 11.08
CA TRP A 46 16.03 -36.71 10.96
C TRP A 46 16.16 -36.02 12.30
N GLU A 47 17.40 -35.71 12.67
CA GLU A 47 17.71 -35.04 13.91
C GLU A 47 18.88 -34.09 13.72
N GLY A 48 18.86 -33.02 14.49
CA GLY A 48 19.96 -32.09 14.68
C GLY A 48 20.11 -31.85 16.17
N ALA A 49 21.34 -31.87 16.66
CA ALA A 49 21.69 -31.59 18.04
C ALA A 49 22.81 -30.58 18.04
N ASP A 50 22.76 -29.62 18.97
CA ASP A 50 23.71 -28.51 19.03
C ASP A 50 23.78 -27.73 17.69
N ASP A 51 22.67 -27.63 16.98
CA ASP A 51 22.56 -26.91 15.71
C ASP A 51 22.42 -25.40 15.92
N ASN A 52 22.59 -24.65 14.84
CA ASN A 52 22.47 -23.18 14.83
C ASN A 52 21.08 -22.68 14.41
N GLU A 53 20.17 -23.59 14.04
CA GLU A 53 18.80 -23.30 13.59
C GLU A 53 17.90 -24.53 13.66
N ILE A 54 16.59 -24.33 13.59
CA ILE A 54 15.62 -25.43 13.42
C ILE A 54 15.33 -25.59 11.94
N ALA A 55 15.60 -26.78 11.41
CA ALA A 55 15.17 -27.14 10.07
C ALA A 55 13.65 -27.35 10.03
N LEU A 56 13.02 -26.71 9.05
CA LEU A 56 11.61 -26.87 8.74
C LEU A 56 11.43 -27.73 7.47
N PRO A 57 10.20 -28.21 7.24
CA PRO A 57 9.85 -28.86 5.99
C PRO A 57 10.14 -27.94 4.81
N GLY A 58 10.78 -28.52 3.78
CA GLY A 58 11.19 -27.77 2.60
C GLY A 58 10.01 -27.21 1.79
N VAL A 59 10.27 -26.11 1.09
CA VAL A 59 9.34 -25.48 0.16
C VAL A 59 9.74 -25.83 -1.27
N PRO A 60 8.79 -25.94 -2.21
CA PRO A 60 9.09 -26.21 -3.61
C PRO A 60 10.02 -25.18 -4.25
N GLY A 61 10.91 -25.62 -5.13
CA GLY A 61 11.72 -24.76 -5.99
C GLY A 61 11.10 -24.54 -7.38
N THR A 62 11.86 -24.00 -8.32
CA THR A 62 11.41 -23.71 -9.69
C THR A 62 11.30 -24.95 -10.59
N SER A 63 11.84 -26.10 -10.16
CA SER A 63 11.75 -27.35 -10.94
C SER A 63 10.38 -28.03 -10.86
N VAL A 64 9.52 -27.67 -9.91
CA VAL A 64 8.14 -28.18 -9.81
C VAL A 64 7.12 -27.21 -10.44
N ALA A 65 5.87 -27.63 -10.69
CA ALA A 65 4.83 -26.77 -11.27
C ALA A 65 4.59 -25.48 -10.46
N SER A 66 4.38 -24.33 -11.14
CA SER A 66 4.35 -22.99 -10.53
C SER A 66 3.23 -22.77 -9.48
N GLY A 67 2.16 -23.55 -9.53
CA GLY A 67 1.05 -23.49 -8.57
C GLY A 67 1.26 -24.30 -7.28
N THR A 68 2.36 -25.04 -7.17
CA THR A 68 2.66 -25.85 -5.99
C THR A 68 3.33 -25.01 -4.90
N PHE A 69 2.76 -25.04 -3.69
CA PHE A 69 3.30 -24.43 -2.48
C PHE A 69 3.47 -25.51 -1.40
N GLY A 70 4.51 -25.36 -0.59
CA GLY A 70 4.75 -26.17 0.58
C GLY A 70 4.91 -25.28 1.81
N GLY A 71 5.13 -25.89 2.97
CA GLY A 71 5.45 -25.15 4.17
C GLY A 71 4.97 -25.85 5.43
N ALA A 72 4.77 -25.08 6.48
CA ALA A 72 4.52 -25.62 7.81
C ALA A 72 3.68 -24.70 8.68
N CYS A 73 2.96 -25.31 9.61
CA CYS A 73 2.42 -24.68 10.79
C CYS A 73 3.35 -24.97 11.96
N ILE A 74 3.88 -23.92 12.58
CA ILE A 74 4.81 -23.99 13.70
C ILE A 74 4.16 -23.39 14.95
N PHE A 75 4.26 -24.09 16.06
CA PHE A 75 3.84 -23.63 17.38
C PHE A 75 5.07 -23.43 18.24
N VAL A 76 5.22 -22.21 18.76
CA VAL A 76 6.26 -21.89 19.74
C VAL A 76 5.57 -21.70 21.09
N HIS A 77 5.86 -22.63 21.99
CA HIS A 77 5.31 -22.66 23.35
C HIS A 77 6.03 -21.65 24.23
N ASP A 78 5.27 -20.97 25.09
CA ASP A 78 5.79 -20.01 26.08
C ASP A 78 6.80 -19.00 25.51
N TYR A 79 6.58 -18.56 24.27
CA TYR A 79 7.54 -17.75 23.51
C TYR A 79 7.99 -16.48 24.27
N ALA A 80 7.11 -15.89 25.09
CA ALA A 80 7.40 -14.68 25.86
C ALA A 80 8.02 -14.94 27.24
N ASP A 81 8.06 -16.20 27.71
CA ASP A 81 8.69 -16.53 29.00
C ASP A 81 10.21 -16.47 28.87
N ASP A 82 10.90 -15.78 29.74
CA ASP A 82 12.35 -15.64 29.75
C ASP A 82 13.04 -16.63 30.69
N ARG A 83 12.29 -17.41 31.48
CA ARG A 83 12.82 -18.32 32.51
C ARG A 83 13.08 -19.74 32.01
N ARG A 84 12.65 -20.07 30.79
CA ARG A 84 12.70 -21.43 30.23
C ARG A 84 13.17 -21.40 28.78
N PHE A 85 13.83 -22.48 28.37
CA PHE A 85 14.08 -22.76 26.95
C PHE A 85 12.74 -22.91 26.20
N LYS A 86 12.76 -22.76 24.88
CA LYS A 86 11.54 -22.76 24.07
C LYS A 86 11.34 -24.09 23.39
N ILE A 87 10.11 -24.59 23.43
CA ILE A 87 9.71 -25.79 22.69
C ILE A 87 8.96 -25.35 21.43
N VAL A 88 9.34 -25.97 20.32
CA VAL A 88 8.77 -25.75 18.99
C VAL A 88 8.14 -27.05 18.52
N ARG A 89 6.90 -26.98 18.03
CA ARG A 89 6.25 -28.09 17.32
C ARG A 89 6.00 -27.65 15.89
N LEU A 90 6.31 -28.52 14.93
CA LEU A 90 6.09 -28.25 13.52
C LEU A 90 5.27 -29.36 12.87
N HIS A 91 4.36 -28.97 11.99
CA HIS A 91 3.65 -29.86 11.07
C HIS A 91 3.69 -29.22 9.69
N GLY A 92 4.14 -29.94 8.68
CA GLY A 92 4.22 -29.36 7.34
C GLY A 92 4.17 -30.40 6.24
N ALA A 93 4.11 -29.88 5.03
CA ALA A 93 4.11 -30.68 3.82
C ALA A 93 4.78 -29.93 2.67
N GLY A 94 5.47 -30.67 1.81
CA GLY A 94 6.14 -30.13 0.62
C GLY A 94 6.42 -31.21 -0.41
N PRO A 95 6.73 -30.85 -1.67
CA PRO A 95 6.99 -31.83 -2.71
C PRO A 95 8.34 -32.53 -2.50
N HIS A 96 8.36 -33.82 -2.79
CA HIS A 96 9.57 -34.63 -2.80
C HIS A 96 10.22 -34.72 -4.19
N THR A 97 9.39 -34.69 -5.24
CA THR A 97 9.77 -34.97 -6.62
C THR A 97 9.31 -33.87 -7.56
N ILE A 98 9.87 -33.86 -8.78
CA ILE A 98 9.53 -32.92 -9.86
C ILE A 98 8.03 -33.00 -10.20
N ASP A 99 7.49 -34.22 -10.23
CA ASP A 99 6.06 -34.48 -10.32
C ASP A 99 5.46 -34.32 -8.92
N ALA A 100 4.62 -33.31 -8.71
CA ALA A 100 4.03 -32.93 -7.41
C ALA A 100 3.10 -34.00 -6.78
N ASP A 101 3.08 -35.21 -7.31
CA ASP A 101 2.24 -36.33 -6.88
C ASP A 101 2.79 -37.04 -5.62
N ILE A 102 4.05 -36.77 -5.24
CA ILE A 102 4.65 -37.29 -4.00
C ILE A 102 4.92 -36.13 -3.03
N THR A 103 4.00 -36.00 -2.07
CA THR A 103 4.14 -35.05 -0.95
C THR A 103 4.86 -35.70 0.23
N ARG A 104 5.89 -35.04 0.73
CA ARG A 104 6.48 -35.30 2.05
C ARG A 104 5.60 -34.65 3.11
N ASN A 105 5.06 -35.43 4.03
CA ASN A 105 4.42 -34.91 5.24
C ASN A 105 5.40 -35.05 6.40
N GLU A 106 5.54 -34.00 7.18
CA GLU A 106 6.54 -33.92 8.25
C GLU A 106 5.91 -33.46 9.55
N ILE A 107 6.23 -34.17 10.63
CA ILE A 107 5.87 -33.84 12.00
C ILE A 107 7.14 -33.82 12.81
N GLY A 108 7.38 -32.75 13.54
CA GLY A 108 8.61 -32.60 14.30
C GLY A 108 8.45 -31.79 15.58
N VAL A 109 9.49 -31.89 16.39
CA VAL A 109 9.68 -31.11 17.60
C VAL A 109 11.08 -30.52 17.56
N GLY A 110 11.22 -29.32 18.09
CA GLY A 110 12.52 -28.72 18.34
C GLY A 110 12.53 -27.96 19.64
N SER A 111 13.72 -27.59 20.07
CA SER A 111 13.95 -26.73 21.21
C SER A 111 15.03 -25.71 20.90
N TRP A 112 14.81 -24.50 21.41
CA TRP A 112 15.83 -23.47 21.46
C TRP A 112 16.30 -23.32 22.90
N LEU A 113 17.53 -23.77 23.16
CA LEU A 113 18.14 -23.99 24.47
C LEU A 113 18.68 -22.72 25.14
N SER A 114 18.48 -21.56 24.53
CA SER A 114 18.79 -20.27 25.13
C SER A 114 17.78 -19.91 26.24
N TYR A 115 18.28 -19.54 27.42
CA TYR A 115 17.50 -19.08 28.58
C TYR A 115 17.82 -17.61 28.90
N GLY A 116 16.90 -16.95 29.62
CA GLY A 116 17.06 -15.55 30.03
C GLY A 116 16.43 -14.53 29.08
N ASN A 117 15.84 -14.95 27.96
CA ASN A 117 15.15 -14.06 27.02
C ASN A 117 13.88 -14.71 26.44
N GLY A 118 12.81 -13.94 26.34
CA GLY A 118 11.68 -14.25 25.46
C GLY A 118 12.06 -14.08 23.99
N ILE A 119 11.32 -14.72 23.08
CA ILE A 119 11.49 -14.56 21.64
C ILE A 119 10.94 -13.19 21.22
N ASN A 120 11.81 -12.34 20.70
CA ASN A 120 11.51 -11.01 20.17
C ASN A 120 11.81 -10.88 18.66
N GLN A 121 12.51 -11.84 18.07
CA GLN A 121 12.77 -11.91 16.63
C GLN A 121 12.67 -13.37 16.15
N ILE A 122 12.07 -13.56 14.98
CA ILE A 122 12.03 -14.85 14.28
C ILE A 122 12.53 -14.61 12.86
N SER A 123 13.63 -15.27 12.51
CA SER A 123 14.16 -15.28 11.15
C SER A 123 13.70 -16.56 10.47
N ILE A 124 13.05 -16.41 9.32
CA ILE A 124 12.68 -17.51 8.43
C ILE A 124 13.50 -17.34 7.16
N THR A 125 14.36 -18.31 6.87
CA THR A 125 15.31 -18.22 5.77
C THR A 125 15.27 -19.49 4.94
N LEU A 126 15.68 -19.38 3.68
CA LEU A 126 16.00 -20.56 2.88
C LEU A 126 17.42 -20.99 3.23
N THR A 127 17.68 -22.31 3.19
CA THR A 127 19.05 -22.83 3.36
C THR A 127 19.92 -22.43 2.17
N SER A 128 19.34 -22.39 0.97
CA SER A 128 20.01 -21.81 -0.18
C SER A 128 20.13 -20.28 -0.04
N THR A 129 21.02 -19.65 -0.81
CA THR A 129 21.14 -18.18 -0.88
C THR A 129 20.03 -17.53 -1.72
N ASN A 130 19.00 -18.29 -2.09
CA ASN A 130 17.87 -17.82 -2.89
C ASN A 130 16.82 -17.11 -2.02
N THR A 131 15.69 -16.76 -2.65
CA THR A 131 14.60 -15.97 -2.06
C THR A 131 13.27 -16.71 -2.17
N PHE A 132 12.33 -16.35 -1.31
CA PHE A 132 10.96 -16.82 -1.47
C PHE A 132 10.33 -16.21 -2.74
N ALA A 133 9.72 -17.04 -3.57
CA ALA A 133 9.07 -16.65 -4.80
C ALA A 133 7.73 -15.92 -4.54
N ILE A 134 7.28 -15.18 -5.55
CA ILE A 134 5.99 -14.47 -5.55
C ILE A 134 4.85 -15.46 -5.26
N GLY A 135 3.87 -15.02 -4.46
CA GLY A 135 2.76 -15.85 -3.98
C GLY A 135 3.04 -16.58 -2.67
N SER A 136 4.28 -16.53 -2.16
CA SER A 136 4.59 -17.02 -0.83
C SER A 136 3.90 -16.19 0.24
N HIS A 137 3.40 -16.86 1.27
CA HIS A 137 2.55 -16.29 2.30
C HIS A 137 3.00 -16.76 3.69
N PHE A 138 3.10 -15.79 4.60
CA PHE A 138 3.59 -15.97 5.96
C PHE A 138 2.61 -15.33 6.92
N GLN A 139 2.18 -16.07 7.95
CA GLN A 139 1.33 -15.55 9.00
C GLN A 139 1.96 -15.77 10.37
N ILE A 140 1.82 -14.80 11.25
CA ILE A 140 2.19 -14.87 12.66
C ILE A 140 0.97 -14.54 13.50
N ILE A 141 0.66 -15.40 14.48
CA ILE A 141 -0.59 -15.35 15.24
C ILE A 141 -0.28 -15.51 16.73
N GLY A 142 -0.85 -14.62 17.55
CA GLY A 142 -0.70 -14.62 19.01
C GLY A 142 0.53 -13.85 19.52
N VAL A 143 0.90 -12.76 18.85
CA VAL A 143 1.90 -11.79 19.32
C VAL A 143 1.25 -10.87 20.35
N ARG A 144 1.93 -10.59 21.46
CA ARG A 144 1.36 -9.85 22.60
C ARG A 144 1.34 -8.34 22.44
N GLU A 145 2.29 -7.77 21.71
CA GLU A 145 2.52 -6.32 21.72
C GLU A 145 2.73 -5.74 20.31
N LYS A 146 3.83 -6.13 19.64
CA LYS A 146 4.27 -5.44 18.43
C LYS A 146 4.79 -6.43 17.39
N VAL A 147 4.38 -6.25 16.14
CA VAL A 147 4.94 -6.93 14.97
C VAL A 147 5.68 -5.90 14.13
N VAL A 148 6.97 -6.12 13.89
CA VAL A 148 7.77 -5.32 12.95
C VAL A 148 8.12 -6.24 11.77
N VAL A 149 7.60 -5.91 10.59
CA VAL A 149 7.93 -6.62 9.34
C VAL A 149 8.95 -5.78 8.57
N THR A 150 10.11 -6.35 8.30
CA THR A 150 11.18 -5.72 7.50
C THR A 150 11.57 -6.66 6.37
N SER A 151 11.56 -6.19 5.12
CA SER A 151 12.22 -6.92 4.04
C SER A 151 13.74 -6.68 4.12
N VAL A 152 14.51 -7.70 3.74
CA VAL A 152 15.95 -7.55 3.47
C VAL A 152 16.10 -6.88 2.09
N GLU A 153 17.06 -5.97 1.94
CA GLU A 153 17.37 -5.33 0.64
C GLU A 153 17.47 -6.40 -0.47
N GLY A 154 16.74 -6.20 -1.57
CA GLY A 154 16.81 -7.06 -2.76
C GLY A 154 15.68 -8.09 -2.95
N MET A 155 14.67 -8.16 -2.07
CA MET A 155 13.49 -9.00 -2.34
C MET A 155 12.54 -8.35 -3.37
N ALA A 156 11.97 -9.17 -4.26
CA ALA A 156 10.93 -8.76 -5.20
C ALA A 156 9.74 -8.14 -4.44
N ALA A 157 9.04 -7.19 -5.08
CA ALA A 157 7.95 -6.41 -4.49
C ALA A 157 7.02 -7.26 -3.60
N GLY A 158 6.94 -6.93 -2.32
CA GLY A 158 6.08 -7.57 -1.35
C GLY A 158 5.03 -6.59 -0.83
N THR A 159 3.78 -7.05 -0.70
CA THR A 159 2.71 -6.28 -0.08
C THR A 159 2.62 -6.67 1.40
N VAL A 160 2.80 -5.71 2.31
CA VAL A 160 2.45 -5.90 3.72
C VAL A 160 1.02 -5.47 3.89
N VAL A 161 0.14 -6.44 4.17
CA VAL A 161 -1.30 -6.23 4.36
C VAL A 161 -1.62 -6.44 5.83
N VAL A 162 -2.13 -5.40 6.50
CA VAL A 162 -2.67 -5.49 7.87
C VAL A 162 -4.16 -5.21 7.79
N TYR A 163 -5.00 -6.25 7.96
CA TYR A 163 -6.45 -6.12 8.04
C TYR A 163 -6.94 -6.63 9.40
N ASP A 164 -7.88 -5.91 9.99
CA ASP A 164 -9.00 -6.50 10.73
C ASP A 164 -10.23 -5.65 10.41
N GLU A 165 -11.30 -6.29 9.94
CA GLU A 165 -12.55 -5.58 9.64
C GLU A 165 -13.31 -5.43 10.96
N ASP A 166 -13.54 -4.17 11.35
CA ASP A 166 -14.34 -3.78 12.53
C ASP A 166 -13.72 -4.02 13.93
N VAL A 167 -12.39 -4.19 14.04
CA VAL A 167 -11.69 -4.29 15.34
C VAL A 167 -10.48 -3.35 15.41
N GLU A 168 -10.32 -2.68 16.56
CA GLU A 168 -9.13 -1.87 16.85
C GLU A 168 -7.87 -2.75 16.84
N LEU A 169 -7.00 -2.53 15.85
CA LEU A 169 -5.74 -3.26 15.66
C LEU A 169 -4.65 -2.95 16.72
N GLY A 170 -4.98 -2.09 17.70
CA GLY A 170 -4.10 -1.65 18.77
C GLY A 170 -3.58 -0.22 18.57
N SER A 171 -2.92 0.31 19.60
CA SER A 171 -2.31 1.64 19.60
C SER A 171 -0.84 1.55 19.16
N PHE A 172 -0.47 2.22 18.07
CA PHE A 172 0.88 2.19 17.53
C PHE A 172 1.64 3.47 17.91
N GLY A 173 2.88 3.32 18.38
CA GLY A 173 3.77 4.47 18.62
C GLY A 173 4.30 5.10 17.33
N GLN A 174 4.33 4.36 16.20
CA GLN A 174 4.71 4.89 14.88
C GLN A 174 4.38 3.89 13.75
N ILE A 175 3.95 4.39 12.59
CA ILE A 175 3.88 3.67 11.31
C ILE A 175 4.63 4.52 10.26
N ARG A 176 5.54 3.95 9.46
CA ARG A 176 6.34 4.69 8.46
C ARG A 176 6.13 4.12 7.05
N PHE A 177 5.92 5.01 6.09
CA PHE A 177 5.86 4.70 4.66
C PHE A 177 6.96 5.49 3.92
N LYS A 178 7.47 4.98 2.79
CA LYS A 178 8.46 5.67 1.94
C LYS A 178 7.97 5.70 0.49
N GLY A 179 8.00 6.86 -0.14
CA GLY A 179 7.66 7.07 -1.56
C GLY A 179 7.56 8.57 -1.89
N GLU A 180 7.76 8.93 -3.17
CA GLU A 180 7.56 10.31 -3.64
C GLU A 180 6.07 10.69 -3.49
N GLY A 181 5.77 11.86 -2.91
CA GLY A 181 4.40 12.30 -2.63
C GLY A 181 3.74 11.69 -1.38
N ILE A 182 4.47 10.87 -0.61
CA ILE A 182 3.96 10.31 0.66
C ILE A 182 4.54 11.12 1.82
N GLU A 183 3.71 11.95 2.45
CA GLU A 183 4.05 12.62 3.70
C GLU A 183 3.52 11.83 4.90
N ALA A 184 4.42 11.41 5.79
CA ALA A 184 4.04 10.83 7.07
C ALA A 184 3.68 11.97 8.03
N LEU A 185 2.40 12.14 8.33
CA LEU A 185 1.95 13.11 9.32
C LEU A 185 2.01 12.49 10.71
N ASP A 186 2.87 13.03 11.58
CA ASP A 186 2.86 12.74 13.00
C ASP A 186 1.90 13.71 13.69
N SER A 187 0.62 13.35 13.75
CA SER A 187 -0.42 14.16 14.41
C SER A 187 -1.16 13.35 15.47
N GLY A 188 -0.48 13.05 16.58
CA GLY A 188 -1.10 12.37 17.73
C GLY A 188 -1.40 10.88 17.51
N SER A 189 -2.43 10.36 18.19
CA SER A 189 -2.68 8.92 18.44
C SER A 189 -2.98 8.04 17.22
N TYR A 190 -2.78 8.50 15.98
CA TYR A 190 -2.82 7.67 14.78
C TYR A 190 -1.88 8.23 13.71
N ALA A 191 -1.24 7.34 12.95
CA ALA A 191 -0.56 7.69 11.70
C ALA A 191 -1.61 7.65 10.57
N ALA A 192 -1.89 8.79 9.96
CA ALA A 192 -2.77 8.88 8.78
C ALA A 192 -1.94 9.06 7.51
N VAL A 193 -2.47 8.53 6.41
CA VAL A 193 -2.10 8.95 5.06
C VAL A 193 -3.10 10.03 4.66
N ARG A 194 -2.64 11.26 4.51
CA ARG A 194 -3.44 12.36 3.97
C ARG A 194 -3.23 12.39 2.45
N ILE A 195 -4.29 12.09 1.72
CA ILE A 195 -4.43 12.60 0.35
C ILE A 195 -4.70 14.09 0.55
N GLY A 196 -4.02 14.98 -0.19
CA GLY A 196 -4.15 16.44 0.01
C GLY A 196 -5.62 16.86 0.19
N ASP A 197 -5.87 17.84 1.06
CA ASP A 197 -7.24 18.32 1.20
C ASP A 197 -7.65 19.02 -0.10
N VAL A 198 -8.89 18.81 -0.53
CA VAL A 198 -9.49 19.61 -1.59
C VAL A 198 -9.66 21.02 -1.05
N GLU A 199 -9.14 22.02 -1.76
CA GLU A 199 -9.32 23.43 -1.40
C GLU A 199 -10.82 23.79 -1.37
N ASP A 200 -11.20 24.68 -0.45
CA ASP A 200 -12.52 25.31 -0.51
C ASP A 200 -12.66 26.17 -1.77
N TRP A 201 -13.90 26.33 -2.25
CA TRP A 201 -14.19 27.23 -3.37
C TRP A 201 -13.79 28.68 -3.04
N ILE A 202 -12.94 29.25 -3.89
CA ILE A 202 -12.56 30.66 -3.84
C ILE A 202 -13.50 31.45 -4.73
N GLU A 203 -14.39 32.23 -4.11
CA GLU A 203 -15.35 33.07 -4.82
C GLU A 203 -14.62 34.20 -5.59
N VAL A 204 -14.98 34.37 -6.87
CA VAL A 204 -14.40 35.44 -7.71
C VAL A 204 -14.74 36.81 -7.11
N LEU A 205 -16.00 36.98 -6.68
CA LEU A 205 -16.41 38.15 -5.93
C LEU A 205 -15.95 38.04 -4.47
N GLY A 206 -15.04 38.93 -4.06
CA GLY A 206 -14.39 38.88 -2.74
C GLY A 206 -13.00 38.25 -2.77
N GLY A 207 -12.62 37.60 -3.88
CA GLY A 207 -11.26 37.15 -4.19
C GLY A 207 -10.58 38.05 -5.23
N VAL A 208 -10.26 37.50 -6.39
CA VAL A 208 -9.58 38.21 -7.49
C VAL A 208 -10.40 39.34 -8.12
N GLY A 209 -11.72 39.31 -7.96
CA GLY A 209 -12.65 40.30 -8.53
C GLY A 209 -13.00 40.04 -9.99
N PHE A 210 -14.15 40.57 -10.41
CA PHE A 210 -14.54 40.58 -11.82
C PHE A 210 -13.92 41.75 -12.58
N GLU A 211 -13.71 41.56 -13.87
CA GLU A 211 -13.18 42.55 -14.82
C GLU A 211 -14.22 42.86 -15.90
N ASN A 212 -13.98 43.93 -16.66
CA ASN A 212 -14.74 44.27 -17.89
C ASN A 212 -16.28 44.24 -17.72
N SER A 213 -16.76 44.71 -16.56
CA SER A 213 -18.18 44.78 -16.19
C SER A 213 -18.89 43.43 -16.05
N TRP A 214 -18.17 42.32 -16.03
CA TRP A 214 -18.75 41.02 -15.71
C TRP A 214 -19.22 41.00 -14.25
N VAL A 215 -20.34 40.33 -14.02
CA VAL A 215 -20.88 40.10 -12.67
C VAL A 215 -21.51 38.71 -12.59
N ASN A 216 -21.75 38.22 -11.39
CA ASN A 216 -22.57 37.02 -11.20
C ASN A 216 -23.96 37.22 -11.81
N PHE A 217 -24.49 36.20 -12.50
CA PHE A 217 -25.83 36.24 -13.09
C PHE A 217 -26.91 36.50 -12.03
N ASN A 218 -26.73 35.90 -10.85
CA ASN A 218 -27.58 36.11 -9.69
C ASN A 218 -27.36 37.49 -9.09
N SER A 219 -28.29 38.41 -9.33
CA SER A 219 -28.33 39.69 -8.60
C SER A 219 -29.47 39.80 -7.59
N ALA A 220 -30.37 38.80 -7.45
CA ALA A 220 -31.51 38.92 -6.53
C ALA A 220 -32.12 37.62 -5.92
N THR A 221 -32.10 36.47 -6.60
CA THR A 221 -32.92 35.28 -6.17
C THR A 221 -32.13 34.05 -5.71
N GLY A 222 -30.80 34.08 -5.74
CA GLY A 222 -29.95 32.98 -5.24
C GLY A 222 -30.10 31.63 -5.96
N THR A 223 -30.63 31.61 -7.19
CA THR A 223 -31.02 30.37 -7.88
C THR A 223 -29.84 29.64 -8.54
N TYR A 224 -28.87 30.36 -9.11
CA TYR A 224 -27.68 29.79 -9.76
C TYR A 224 -26.42 29.83 -8.87
N GLN A 225 -25.35 29.11 -9.22
CA GLN A 225 -24.08 29.20 -8.49
C GLN A 225 -23.33 30.50 -8.84
N THR A 226 -22.65 31.10 -7.86
CA THR A 226 -21.71 32.20 -8.07
C THR A 226 -20.40 31.70 -8.65
N ALA A 227 -19.72 32.55 -9.41
CA ALA A 227 -18.45 32.25 -10.03
C ALA A 227 -17.35 32.03 -8.99
N ALA A 228 -16.70 30.88 -9.05
CA ALA A 228 -15.64 30.51 -8.13
C ALA A 228 -14.69 29.50 -8.78
N TYR A 229 -13.53 29.30 -8.16
CA TYR A 229 -12.55 28.30 -8.57
C TYR A 229 -11.90 27.64 -7.34
N PHE A 230 -11.38 26.42 -7.51
CA PHE A 230 -10.49 25.79 -6.54
C PHE A 230 -9.50 24.88 -7.27
N LYS A 231 -8.46 24.42 -6.58
CA LYS A 231 -7.54 23.41 -7.09
C LYS A 231 -7.58 22.15 -6.22
N ASP A 232 -7.65 21.00 -6.88
CA ASP A 232 -7.65 19.71 -6.21
C ASP A 232 -6.22 19.18 -5.95
N PRO A 233 -6.06 18.12 -5.15
CA PRO A 233 -4.76 17.54 -4.82
C PRO A 233 -3.99 16.94 -6.00
N PHE A 234 -4.62 16.82 -7.17
CA PHE A 234 -4.01 16.33 -8.41
C PHE A 234 -3.58 17.49 -9.33
N GLU A 235 -3.53 18.72 -8.80
CA GLU A 235 -3.25 19.94 -9.53
C GLU A 235 -4.26 20.23 -10.64
N ILE A 236 -5.52 19.79 -10.49
CA ILE A 236 -6.60 20.15 -11.42
C ILE A 236 -7.37 21.32 -10.84
N VAL A 237 -7.44 22.41 -11.60
CA VAL A 237 -8.24 23.59 -11.33
C VAL A 237 -9.64 23.35 -11.86
N HIS A 238 -10.64 23.63 -11.03
CA HIS A 238 -12.05 23.53 -11.36
C HIS A 238 -12.71 24.90 -11.23
N LEU A 239 -13.54 25.26 -12.19
CA LEU A 239 -14.35 26.48 -12.18
C LEU A 239 -15.84 26.12 -12.05
N LYS A 240 -16.61 27.02 -11.44
CA LYS A 240 -18.08 26.95 -11.37
C LYS A 240 -18.72 28.31 -11.58
N GLY A 241 -20.03 28.31 -11.74
CA GLY A 241 -20.90 29.47 -11.59
C GLY A 241 -21.37 30.09 -12.89
N HIS A 242 -22.29 31.06 -12.77
CA HIS A 242 -22.87 31.76 -13.91
C HIS A 242 -22.61 33.26 -13.85
N VAL A 243 -22.22 33.85 -14.98
CA VAL A 243 -21.86 35.27 -15.11
C VAL A 243 -22.67 35.96 -16.21
N LYS A 244 -22.76 37.30 -16.18
CA LYS A 244 -23.50 38.12 -17.16
C LYS A 244 -22.93 39.52 -17.35
N ASP A 245 -23.57 40.26 -18.25
CA ASP A 245 -23.50 41.72 -18.51
C ASP A 245 -22.15 42.25 -19.00
N GLY A 246 -21.05 41.54 -18.77
CA GLY A 246 -19.72 42.02 -19.11
C GLY A 246 -19.45 42.08 -20.61
N ASN A 247 -18.37 42.78 -20.96
CA ASN A 247 -17.99 42.95 -22.35
C ASN A 247 -17.58 41.60 -22.96
N VAL A 248 -18.27 41.22 -24.03
CA VAL A 248 -17.91 40.07 -24.87
C VAL A 248 -16.53 40.32 -25.50
N ASN A 249 -15.78 39.24 -25.80
CA ASN A 249 -14.40 39.31 -26.31
C ASN A 249 -13.38 39.86 -25.28
N ALA A 250 -13.73 39.95 -24.00
CA ALA A 250 -12.90 40.47 -22.91
C ALA A 250 -12.82 39.50 -21.70
N VAL A 251 -11.84 39.75 -20.81
CA VAL A 251 -11.58 38.92 -19.62
C VAL A 251 -12.72 39.08 -18.61
N ILE A 252 -13.18 37.96 -18.04
CA ILE A 252 -14.20 37.89 -16.99
C ILE A 252 -13.54 38.11 -15.63
N TYR A 253 -12.44 37.38 -15.37
CA TYR A 253 -11.53 37.56 -14.24
C TYR A 253 -10.20 36.87 -14.55
N THR A 254 -9.16 37.17 -13.76
CA THR A 254 -7.82 36.59 -13.91
C THR A 254 -7.50 35.66 -12.74
N LEU A 255 -7.22 34.39 -13.02
CA LEU A 255 -6.77 33.41 -12.03
C LEU A 255 -5.40 33.80 -11.45
N PRO A 256 -5.15 33.57 -10.15
CA PRO A 256 -3.85 33.83 -9.54
C PRO A 256 -2.79 32.84 -10.04
N ALA A 257 -1.50 33.17 -9.87
CA ALA A 257 -0.43 32.20 -10.11
C ALA A 257 -0.61 30.96 -9.22
N GLY A 258 -0.27 29.78 -9.71
CA GLY A 258 -0.58 28.49 -9.06
C GLY A 258 -1.87 27.83 -9.54
N TYR A 259 -2.73 28.57 -10.28
CA TYR A 259 -4.03 28.10 -10.80
C TYR A 259 -4.12 28.22 -12.32
N ARG A 260 -2.99 28.44 -13.02
CA ARG A 260 -2.99 28.77 -14.45
C ARG A 260 -2.51 27.59 -15.29
N PRO A 261 -3.04 27.41 -16.51
CA PRO A 261 -2.48 26.45 -17.45
C PRO A 261 -1.18 26.98 -18.06
N ALA A 262 -0.31 26.11 -18.56
CA ALA A 262 0.90 26.55 -19.26
C ALA A 262 0.63 27.20 -20.63
N GLN A 263 -0.49 26.85 -21.27
CA GLN A 263 -0.89 27.33 -22.59
C GLN A 263 -2.39 27.65 -22.60
N GLN A 264 -2.81 28.49 -23.54
CA GLN A 264 -4.23 28.82 -23.69
C GLN A 264 -5.05 27.57 -24.02
N MET A 265 -6.18 27.41 -23.32
CA MET A 265 -7.19 26.40 -23.57
C MET A 265 -8.47 27.06 -24.06
N VAL A 266 -9.12 26.45 -25.04
CA VAL A 266 -10.41 26.91 -25.59
C VAL A 266 -11.45 25.85 -25.26
N LEU A 267 -12.47 26.24 -24.48
CA LEU A 267 -13.44 25.33 -23.89
C LEU A 267 -14.84 25.72 -24.32
N VAL A 268 -15.66 24.73 -24.68
CA VAL A 268 -17.07 24.92 -25.02
C VAL A 268 -17.87 25.01 -23.73
N VAL A 269 -18.70 26.04 -23.61
CA VAL A 269 -19.58 26.26 -22.47
C VAL A 269 -21.01 26.50 -22.94
N GLY A 270 -21.98 26.33 -22.03
CA GLY A 270 -23.35 26.78 -22.25
C GLY A 270 -23.49 28.29 -22.03
N ASP A 271 -24.22 28.95 -22.92
CA ASP A 271 -24.63 30.35 -22.78
C ASP A 271 -26.10 30.52 -23.19
N ASN A 272 -26.60 31.75 -23.14
CA ASN A 272 -28.00 32.04 -23.48
C ASN A 272 -28.43 31.67 -24.90
N SER A 273 -27.49 31.59 -25.85
CA SER A 273 -27.75 31.21 -27.24
C SER A 273 -27.61 29.70 -27.50
N GLY A 274 -27.04 28.96 -26.54
CA GLY A 274 -26.89 27.51 -26.55
C GLY A 274 -25.46 27.08 -26.25
N ALA A 275 -24.48 27.57 -27.02
CA ALA A 275 -23.07 27.24 -26.83
C ALA A 275 -22.16 28.41 -27.20
N GLY A 276 -21.17 28.67 -26.36
CA GLY A 276 -20.11 29.65 -26.58
C GLY A 276 -18.74 29.10 -26.22
N LEU A 277 -17.70 29.94 -26.39
CA LEU A 277 -16.32 29.57 -26.07
C LEU A 277 -15.75 30.45 -24.97
N ILE A 278 -15.11 29.81 -24.00
CA ILE A 278 -14.26 30.44 -22.99
C ILE A 278 -12.80 30.11 -23.29
N ASP A 279 -11.96 31.13 -23.33
CA ASP A 279 -10.51 30.97 -23.35
C ASP A 279 -9.99 31.04 -21.91
N VAL A 280 -9.28 30.01 -21.44
CA VAL A 280 -8.44 30.11 -20.24
C VAL A 280 -7.01 30.28 -20.71
N ARG A 281 -6.47 31.50 -20.55
CA ARG A 281 -5.16 31.87 -21.08
C ARG A 281 -4.03 31.53 -20.11
N ALA A 282 -2.80 31.45 -20.64
CA ALA A 282 -1.60 31.19 -19.83
C ALA A 282 -1.31 32.30 -18.80
N ASP A 283 -1.78 33.53 -19.04
CA ASP A 283 -1.70 34.63 -18.05
C ASP A 283 -2.77 34.52 -16.93
N GLY A 284 -3.61 33.48 -16.98
CA GLY A 284 -4.71 33.24 -16.05
C GLY A 284 -6.03 33.90 -16.47
N GLY A 285 -6.06 34.67 -17.56
CA GLY A 285 -7.28 35.34 -18.00
C GLY A 285 -8.34 34.33 -18.45
N VAL A 286 -9.45 34.25 -17.70
CA VAL A 286 -10.67 33.53 -18.08
C VAL A 286 -11.51 34.48 -18.90
N ARG A 287 -11.61 34.25 -20.21
CA ARG A 287 -12.13 35.22 -21.16
C ARG A 287 -13.33 34.70 -21.93
N ALA A 288 -14.37 35.53 -22.00
CA ALA A 288 -15.47 35.35 -22.94
C ALA A 288 -14.96 35.65 -24.36
N SER A 289 -15.05 34.66 -25.25
CA SER A 289 -14.74 34.86 -26.66
C SER A 289 -15.79 35.75 -27.35
N SER A 290 -15.59 36.06 -28.63
CA SER A 290 -16.56 36.83 -29.43
C SER A 290 -17.87 36.09 -29.72
N THR A 291 -17.96 34.79 -29.44
CA THR A 291 -19.16 33.98 -29.75
C THR A 291 -20.16 33.93 -28.60
N ILE A 292 -19.83 34.54 -27.47
CA ILE A 292 -20.62 34.46 -26.23
C ILE A 292 -21.81 35.42 -26.28
N ASP A 293 -22.98 34.92 -25.90
CA ASP A 293 -24.12 35.76 -25.48
C ASP A 293 -23.98 36.08 -23.98
N ASN A 294 -23.76 37.35 -23.65
CA ASN A 294 -23.50 37.80 -22.27
C ASN A 294 -24.77 37.99 -21.42
N THR A 295 -25.95 37.59 -21.89
CA THR A 295 -27.16 37.54 -21.06
C THR A 295 -26.96 36.60 -19.87
N TRP A 296 -26.36 35.44 -20.11
CA TRP A 296 -25.75 34.57 -19.11
C TRP A 296 -24.78 33.60 -19.76
N VAL A 297 -23.72 33.24 -19.02
CA VAL A 297 -22.72 32.25 -19.43
C VAL A 297 -22.42 31.35 -18.23
N SER A 298 -22.42 30.03 -18.45
CA SER A 298 -21.98 29.06 -17.46
C SER A 298 -20.46 28.87 -17.53
N LEU A 299 -19.82 28.83 -16.37
CA LEU A 299 -18.43 28.41 -16.18
C LEU A 299 -18.34 27.00 -15.59
N ASP A 300 -19.48 26.33 -15.42
CA ASP A 300 -19.52 24.97 -14.91
C ASP A 300 -18.91 23.99 -15.93
N ASN A 301 -18.22 22.96 -15.43
CA ASN A 301 -17.48 21.96 -16.21
C ASN A 301 -16.18 22.43 -16.90
N ILE A 302 -15.65 23.61 -16.52
CA ILE A 302 -14.29 23.97 -16.89
C ILE A 302 -13.33 23.38 -15.86
N SER A 303 -12.52 22.41 -16.29
CA SER A 303 -11.43 21.85 -15.49
C SER A 303 -10.16 21.66 -16.33
N PHE A 304 -9.01 21.94 -15.74
CA PHE A 304 -7.72 21.81 -16.41
C PHE A 304 -6.58 21.69 -15.41
N ARG A 305 -5.41 21.20 -15.85
CA ARG A 305 -4.23 21.09 -15.01
C ARG A 305 -3.57 22.45 -14.78
N ALA A 306 -3.26 22.79 -13.53
CA ALA A 306 -2.38 23.88 -13.19
C ALA A 306 -0.93 23.47 -13.49
N ASP A 307 -0.26 24.26 -14.32
CA ASP A 307 1.12 24.01 -14.74
C ASP A 307 2.04 25.23 -14.46
N GLN A 308 1.54 26.26 -13.76
CA GLN A 308 2.24 27.52 -13.43
C GLN A 308 1.82 28.11 -12.08
#